data_AF-A0A1D6NQ79-F1
#
_entry.id   AF-A0A1D6NQ79-F1
#
_cell.length_a   1.000
_cell.length_b   1.000
_cell.length_c   1.000
_cell.angle_alpha   90.00
_cell.angle_beta   90.00
_cell.angle_gamma   90.00
#
_symmetry.space_group_name_H-M   'P 1'
#
loop_
_entity.id
_entity.type
_entity.pdbx_description
1 polymer ?
#
loop_
_entity_poly.entity_id
_entity_poly.type
_entity_poly.pdbx_seq_one_letter_code
_entity_poly.pdbx_strand_id
1 'polypeptide(L)'
;MGRTIKKARKAKPKKSKKHVLWLNSFFCISVLQKTEASSSSNHAVASGPAKVWQPGVDALEDGEELQFDPEAYNYLRGFGIGWSCLSFDVVRDQLRLVRSEFPHTLYGVAGTQAEKASLNYIGVFKLSNINGKKREPIPASAVDGDTDVDSDSSSDEEDEEINEDTKPILHLKKVAHAGCVNRIRSMTQKPHICATWGDTGHVQVWDLSSFLNSLAESGASAPKEDDIIHKHLPMKVFSGHKDEGYAIDWSPLVTGRLVSGLYRILSISQCLSSAMMFKIFP
;
A
#
# COMPACT_ATOMS: atom_id res chain seq x y z
N MET A 1 12.06 4.88 15.19
CA MET A 1 12.45 3.47 15.41
C MET A 1 13.33 3.41 16.64
N GLY A 2 12.88 2.69 17.66
CA GLY A 2 13.62 2.49 18.90
C GLY A 2 14.58 1.30 18.81
N ARG A 3 15.60 1.27 19.68
CA ARG A 3 16.57 0.17 19.76
C ARG A 3 16.22 -0.77 20.91
N THR A 4 16.31 -2.08 20.66
CA THR A 4 16.16 -3.10 21.70
C THR A 4 17.19 -4.21 21.52
N ILE A 5 17.81 -4.65 22.61
CA ILE A 5 18.81 -5.73 22.63
C ILE A 5 18.15 -7.04 23.06
N LYS A 6 18.21 -8.10 22.23
CA LYS A 6 17.88 -9.46 22.67
C LYS A 6 19.08 -10.04 23.45
N LYS A 7 18.94 -10.22 24.77
CA LYS A 7 19.94 -10.97 25.55
C LYS A 7 19.95 -12.44 25.13
N ALA A 8 21.06 -12.90 24.55
CA ALA A 8 21.25 -14.31 24.18
C ALA A 8 21.25 -15.23 25.42
N ARG A 9 20.32 -16.20 25.48
CA ARG A 9 20.44 -17.36 26.38
C ARG A 9 21.40 -18.38 25.75
N LYS A 10 22.45 -18.75 26.47
CA LYS A 10 23.34 -19.88 26.12
C LYS A 10 22.51 -21.16 25.94
N ALA A 11 22.41 -21.65 24.69
CA ALA A 11 21.86 -22.96 24.38
C ALA A 11 22.96 -24.04 24.40
N LYS A 12 22.71 -25.18 25.05
CA LYS A 12 23.58 -26.38 25.01
C LYS A 12 23.51 -27.04 23.62
N PRO A 13 24.59 -27.68 23.13
CA PRO A 13 24.66 -28.14 21.75
C PRO A 13 23.86 -29.44 21.57
N LYS A 14 23.01 -29.49 20.54
CA LYS A 14 22.48 -30.75 19.99
C LYS A 14 22.99 -30.92 18.55
N LYS A 15 23.57 -32.10 18.28
CA LYS A 15 24.09 -32.53 16.97
C LYS A 15 22.92 -32.90 16.05
N SER A 16 22.93 -32.45 14.78
CA SER A 16 22.66 -33.33 13.63
C SER A 16 22.99 -32.70 12.26
N LYS A 17 23.65 -33.53 11.46
CA LYS A 17 23.75 -33.72 9.99
C LYS A 17 23.78 -32.50 9.05
N LYS A 18 24.94 -32.37 8.40
CA LYS A 18 25.22 -31.52 7.24
C LYS A 18 24.47 -32.03 6.00
N HIS A 19 23.74 -31.15 5.33
CA HIS A 19 23.53 -31.23 3.88
C HIS A 19 23.97 -29.89 3.28
N VAL A 20 24.96 -29.95 2.40
CA VAL A 20 25.48 -28.82 1.62
C VAL A 20 24.73 -28.81 0.30
N LEU A 21 24.22 -27.65 -0.13
CA LEU A 21 24.03 -27.25 -1.53
C LEU A 21 23.82 -25.72 -1.58
N TRP A 22 24.16 -25.17 -2.74
CA TRP A 22 24.87 -23.91 -2.96
C TRP A 22 23.95 -22.67 -3.12
N LEU A 23 24.51 -21.49 -2.83
CA LEU A 23 23.88 -20.16 -2.88
C LEU A 23 23.39 -19.76 -4.29
N ASN A 24 22.29 -19.01 -4.36
CA ASN A 24 22.20 -17.77 -5.15
C ASN A 24 21.06 -16.85 -4.65
N SER A 25 21.49 -15.65 -4.26
CA SER A 25 20.83 -14.36 -3.99
C SER A 25 19.35 -14.23 -3.60
N PHE A 26 19.22 -13.81 -2.34
CA PHE A 26 18.17 -13.06 -1.65
C PHE A 26 17.43 -11.95 -2.44
N PHE A 27 16.11 -11.89 -2.31
CA PHE A 27 15.41 -10.99 -1.36
C PHE A 27 13.97 -11.51 -1.16
N CYS A 28 13.71 -12.14 -0.01
CA CYS A 28 12.40 -12.68 0.38
C CYS A 28 12.02 -12.00 1.71
N ILE A 29 10.94 -11.22 1.71
CA ILE A 29 10.31 -10.76 2.96
C ILE A 29 9.35 -11.87 3.37
N SER A 30 9.73 -12.60 4.41
CA SER A 30 9.10 -13.83 4.87
C SER A 30 7.66 -13.63 5.36
N VAL A 31 6.81 -14.46 4.75
CA VAL A 31 5.55 -15.05 5.21
C VAL A 31 5.48 -15.28 6.72
N LEU A 32 4.40 -14.79 7.34
CA LEU A 32 3.92 -15.20 8.67
C LEU A 32 3.42 -16.64 8.61
N GLN A 33 4.09 -17.56 9.30
CA GLN A 33 3.57 -18.91 9.58
C GLN A 33 3.16 -19.00 11.05
N LYS A 34 1.86 -19.25 11.27
CA LYS A 34 1.23 -19.41 12.59
C LYS A 34 1.73 -20.71 13.25
N THR A 35 2.32 -20.61 14.44
CA THR A 35 2.50 -21.75 15.36
C THR A 35 1.98 -21.34 16.73
N GLU A 36 0.97 -22.05 17.21
CA GLU A 36 0.45 -21.95 18.57
C GLU A 36 1.35 -22.74 19.53
N ALA A 37 1.89 -22.08 20.55
CA ALA A 37 2.14 -22.66 21.88
C ALA A 37 2.53 -21.54 22.86
N SER A 38 1.85 -21.55 24.00
CA SER A 38 1.95 -20.63 25.13
C SER A 38 3.33 -20.66 25.83
N SER A 39 3.89 -19.48 26.10
CA SER A 39 4.52 -19.15 27.39
C SER A 39 4.72 -17.64 27.49
N SER A 40 4.06 -17.02 28.48
CA SER A 40 4.20 -15.61 28.81
C SER A 40 5.60 -15.34 29.38
N SER A 41 6.40 -14.52 28.70
CA SER A 41 7.58 -13.90 29.30
C SER A 41 7.57 -12.41 29.03
N ASN A 42 7.30 -11.62 30.08
CA ASN A 42 7.43 -10.16 30.06
C ASN A 42 8.83 -9.78 29.60
N HIS A 43 8.90 -9.11 28.45
CA HIS A 43 10.13 -8.46 27.98
C HIS A 43 10.35 -7.21 28.84
N ALA A 44 11.45 -7.19 29.59
CA ALA A 44 11.88 -5.99 30.30
C ALA A 44 12.25 -4.91 29.26
N VAL A 45 11.39 -3.90 29.13
CA VAL A 45 11.65 -2.68 28.35
C VAL A 45 12.81 -1.96 29.04
N ALA A 46 13.89 -1.71 28.30
CA ALA A 46 15.00 -0.93 28.80
C ALA A 46 14.53 0.51 29.04
N SER A 47 14.48 0.92 30.32
CA SER A 47 14.18 2.28 30.75
C SER A 47 15.36 3.20 30.42
N GLY A 48 15.34 3.77 29.22
CA GLY A 48 16.22 4.83 28.77
C GLY A 48 15.49 5.66 27.70
N PRO A 49 15.87 6.92 27.47
CA PRO A 49 15.20 7.77 26.49
C PRO A 49 15.24 7.10 25.11
N ALA A 50 14.07 6.95 24.47
CA ALA A 50 13.94 6.31 23.17
C ALA A 50 14.73 7.08 22.11
N LYS A 51 15.92 6.57 21.75
CA LYS A 51 16.75 7.18 20.71
C LYS A 51 16.30 6.67 19.33
N VAL A 52 15.83 7.59 18.48
CA VAL A 52 15.48 7.30 17.09
C VAL A 52 16.75 6.91 16.30
N TRP A 53 16.75 5.73 15.71
CA TRP A 53 17.85 5.27 14.85
C TRP A 53 17.91 6.04 13.53
N GLN A 54 19.11 6.48 13.15
CA GLN A 54 19.36 7.24 11.92
C GLN A 54 20.19 6.43 10.91
N PRO A 55 19.67 6.14 9.70
CA PRO A 55 20.41 5.45 8.66
C PRO A 55 21.72 6.17 8.31
N GLY A 56 22.85 5.44 8.33
CA GLY A 56 24.16 5.96 7.94
C GLY A 56 24.89 6.78 9.01
N VAL A 57 24.23 7.14 10.11
CA VAL A 57 24.84 7.79 11.29
C VAL A 57 25.04 6.78 12.41
N ASP A 58 24.03 5.95 12.64
CA ASP A 58 24.02 4.96 13.70
C ASP A 58 24.36 3.57 13.15
N ALA A 59 25.45 2.96 13.65
CA ALA A 59 25.73 1.55 13.40
C ALA A 59 24.72 0.67 14.16
N LEU A 60 24.27 -0.39 13.50
CA LEU A 60 23.46 -1.44 14.10
C LEU A 60 24.41 -2.56 14.55
N GLU A 61 24.40 -2.90 15.84
CA GLU A 61 25.27 -3.95 16.36
C GLU A 61 24.74 -5.36 16.01
N ASP A 62 25.62 -6.36 16.03
CA ASP A 62 25.25 -7.75 15.73
C ASP A 62 24.16 -8.26 16.71
N GLY A 63 22.95 -8.47 16.19
CA GLY A 63 21.79 -8.93 16.95
C GLY A 63 20.85 -7.82 17.43
N GLU A 64 21.11 -6.56 17.07
CA GLU A 64 20.12 -5.49 17.21
C GLU A 64 19.08 -5.57 16.08
N GLU A 65 17.82 -5.48 16.45
CA GLU A 65 16.70 -5.36 15.50
C GLU A 65 16.04 -4.00 15.71
N LEU A 66 15.79 -3.29 14.60
CA LEU A 66 15.06 -2.03 14.64
C LEU A 66 13.59 -2.32 14.91
N GLN A 67 13.07 -1.75 16.01
CA GLN A 67 11.65 -1.80 16.28
C GLN A 67 10.99 -0.51 15.84
N PHE A 68 9.82 -0.71 15.22
CA PHE A 68 8.92 0.36 14.91
C PHE A 68 8.41 1.03 16.19
N ASP A 69 8.20 2.34 16.11
CA ASP A 69 7.65 3.15 17.19
C ASP A 69 6.18 3.46 16.87
N PRO A 70 5.20 2.87 17.58
CA PRO A 70 3.78 3.10 17.35
C PRO A 70 3.33 4.55 17.52
N GLU A 71 4.02 5.34 18.34
CA GLU A 71 3.64 6.72 18.62
C GLU A 71 3.97 7.67 17.47
N ALA A 72 4.90 7.27 16.59
CA ALA A 72 5.26 8.07 15.42
C ALA A 72 4.13 8.18 14.37
N TYR A 73 3.07 7.37 14.48
CA TYR A 73 2.01 7.26 13.48
C TYR A 73 0.64 7.51 14.10
N ASN A 74 -0.15 8.39 13.49
CA ASN A 74 -1.54 8.60 13.90
C ASN A 74 -2.39 7.35 13.63
N TYR A 75 -1.99 6.55 12.64
CA TYR A 75 -2.64 5.32 12.25
C TYR A 75 -1.64 4.42 11.51
N LEU A 76 -1.50 3.18 11.97
CA LEU A 76 -0.77 2.14 11.25
C LEU A 76 -1.53 0.82 11.33
N ARG A 77 -1.91 0.27 10.17
CA ARG A 77 -2.48 -1.07 10.04
C ARG A 77 -1.98 -1.73 8.78
N GLY A 78 -1.68 -3.02 8.88
CA GLY A 78 -1.36 -3.87 7.73
C GLY A 78 -2.61 -4.54 7.19
N PHE A 79 -2.72 -4.62 5.87
CA PHE A 79 -3.75 -5.40 5.19
C PHE A 79 -3.12 -6.16 4.02
N GLY A 80 -3.66 -7.35 3.75
CA GLY A 80 -3.21 -8.21 2.66
C GLY A 80 -4.26 -8.24 1.55
N ILE A 81 -3.82 -7.99 0.31
CA ILE A 81 -4.68 -8.11 -0.88
C ILE A 81 -4.37 -9.36 -1.72
N GLY A 82 -3.50 -10.25 -1.24
CA GLY A 82 -3.12 -11.49 -1.91
C GLY A 82 -1.69 -11.46 -2.43
N TRP A 83 -1.51 -11.07 -3.70
CA TRP A 83 -0.19 -11.01 -4.34
C TRP A 83 0.55 -9.70 -4.03
N SER A 84 1.88 -9.72 -4.19
CA SER A 84 2.67 -8.50 -4.19
C SER A 84 2.18 -7.56 -5.29
N CYS A 85 2.26 -6.26 -5.01
CA CYS A 85 1.85 -5.23 -5.95
C CYS A 85 3.03 -4.32 -6.24
N LEU A 86 3.36 -4.16 -7.53
CA LEU A 86 4.43 -3.26 -7.97
C LEU A 86 3.99 -1.80 -7.92
N SER A 87 2.68 -1.56 -8.03
CA SER A 87 2.11 -0.22 -8.04
C SER A 87 0.72 -0.21 -7.43
N PHE A 88 0.38 0.93 -6.85
CA PHE A 88 -0.97 1.26 -6.42
C PHE A 88 -1.22 2.75 -6.65
N ASP A 89 -2.49 3.13 -6.71
CA ASP A 89 -2.89 4.51 -6.83
C ASP A 89 -4.16 4.76 -6.00
N VAL A 90 -4.28 5.96 -5.46
CA VAL A 90 -5.45 6.36 -4.68
C VAL A 90 -6.53 6.86 -5.64
N VAL A 91 -7.71 6.26 -5.56
CA VAL A 91 -8.87 6.67 -6.35
C VAL A 91 -9.55 7.81 -5.62
N ARG A 92 -9.70 8.95 -6.29
CA ARG A 92 -10.40 10.10 -5.72
C ARG A 92 -11.88 9.77 -5.55
N ASP A 93 -12.36 9.89 -4.33
CA ASP A 93 -13.78 9.74 -3.99
C ASP A 93 -14.52 11.08 -4.11
N GLN A 94 -15.82 11.06 -3.76
CA GLN A 94 -16.68 12.25 -3.71
C GLN A 94 -17.10 12.62 -2.28
N LEU A 95 -16.52 12.04 -1.23
CA LEU A 95 -17.02 12.18 0.16
C LEU A 95 -16.53 13.49 0.83
N ARG A 96 -16.52 14.61 0.10
CA ARG A 96 -16.05 15.97 0.47
C ARG A 96 -14.52 16.15 0.56
N LEU A 97 -14.08 17.40 0.34
CA LEU A 97 -12.70 17.80 0.06
C LEU A 97 -11.79 17.98 1.30
N VAL A 98 -12.36 18.01 2.50
CA VAL A 98 -11.63 18.26 3.76
C VAL A 98 -12.24 17.37 4.83
N ARG A 99 -11.64 16.19 5.06
CA ARG A 99 -12.01 15.30 6.17
C ARG A 99 -10.96 15.45 7.26
N SER A 100 -11.34 16.13 8.34
CA SER A 100 -10.55 16.21 9.57
C SER A 100 -11.04 15.24 10.64
N GLU A 101 -12.25 14.70 10.47
CA GLU A 101 -12.92 13.86 11.45
C GLU A 101 -12.96 12.40 10.99
N PHE A 102 -12.72 11.51 11.95
CA PHE A 102 -12.86 10.06 11.80
C PHE A 102 -14.35 9.65 11.85
N PRO A 103 -14.71 8.49 11.27
CA PRO A 103 -13.88 7.55 10.53
C PRO A 103 -13.56 8.02 9.10
N HIS A 104 -12.35 7.72 8.62
CA HIS A 104 -11.98 7.93 7.22
C HIS A 104 -12.31 6.71 6.35
N THR A 105 -12.50 6.98 5.06
CA THR A 105 -12.66 5.97 4.00
C THR A 105 -11.72 6.32 2.85
N LEU A 106 -11.05 5.31 2.30
CA LEU A 106 -10.10 5.40 1.20
C LEU A 106 -10.49 4.41 0.10
N TYR A 107 -10.42 4.86 -1.15
CA TYR A 107 -10.54 3.99 -2.32
C TYR A 107 -9.20 3.92 -3.03
N GLY A 108 -8.86 2.75 -3.57
CA GLY A 108 -7.60 2.55 -4.25
C GLY A 108 -7.65 1.44 -5.28
N VAL A 109 -6.65 1.46 -6.14
CA VAL A 109 -6.37 0.39 -7.10
C VAL A 109 -4.93 -0.06 -6.95
N ALA A 110 -4.68 -1.36 -7.07
CA ALA A 110 -3.35 -1.94 -7.02
C ALA A 110 -3.17 -2.96 -8.14
N GLY A 111 -1.96 -3.02 -8.68
CA GLY A 111 -1.59 -3.93 -9.74
C GLY A 111 -0.68 -5.04 -9.23
N THR A 112 -1.06 -6.30 -9.42
CA THR A 112 -0.29 -7.44 -8.88
C THR A 112 0.89 -7.86 -9.75
N GLN A 113 1.83 -8.56 -9.12
CA GLN A 113 2.87 -9.37 -9.74
C GLN A 113 2.81 -10.79 -9.17
N ALA A 114 2.06 -11.66 -9.83
CA ALA A 114 1.93 -13.08 -9.49
C ALA A 114 2.98 -13.92 -10.23
N GLU A 115 3.22 -15.15 -9.73
CA GLU A 115 4.15 -16.10 -10.35
C GLU A 115 3.74 -16.49 -11.79
N LYS A 116 2.43 -16.54 -12.05
CA LYS A 116 1.88 -16.87 -13.38
C LYS A 116 1.11 -15.69 -13.93
N ALA A 117 1.33 -15.41 -15.21
CA ALA A 117 0.70 -14.31 -15.94
C ALA A 117 -0.84 -14.30 -15.80
N SER A 118 -1.48 -15.47 -15.76
CA SER A 118 -2.94 -15.63 -15.66
C SER A 118 -3.52 -15.39 -14.26
N LEU A 119 -2.66 -15.31 -13.23
CA LEU A 119 -3.07 -15.10 -11.85
C LEU A 119 -3.01 -13.62 -11.44
N ASN A 120 -2.56 -12.76 -12.36
CA ASN A 120 -2.52 -11.32 -12.13
C ASN A 120 -3.91 -10.70 -12.19
N TYR A 121 -4.11 -9.68 -11.37
CA TYR A 121 -5.32 -8.87 -11.37
C TYR A 121 -5.03 -7.43 -10.98
N ILE A 122 -5.97 -6.56 -11.32
CA ILE A 122 -6.13 -5.24 -10.72
C ILE A 122 -7.00 -5.44 -9.48
N GLY A 123 -6.45 -5.16 -8.31
CA GLY A 123 -7.19 -5.11 -7.06
C GLY A 123 -7.83 -3.74 -6.89
N VAL A 124 -9.16 -3.67 -6.96
CA VAL A 124 -9.95 -2.47 -6.65
C VAL A 124 -10.43 -2.59 -5.22
N PHE A 125 -10.06 -1.66 -4.35
CA PHE A 125 -10.34 -1.79 -2.92
C PHE A 125 -10.90 -0.53 -2.29
N LYS A 126 -11.66 -0.75 -1.21
CA LYS A 126 -12.18 0.28 -0.30
C LYS A 126 -11.75 -0.10 1.11
N LEU A 127 -11.07 0.83 1.78
CA LEU A 127 -10.76 0.74 3.19
C LEU A 127 -11.69 1.69 3.94
N SER A 128 -12.56 1.18 4.79
CA SER A 128 -13.51 1.96 5.59
C SER A 128 -13.23 1.81 7.08
N ASN A 129 -13.87 2.64 7.90
CA ASN A 129 -13.73 2.63 9.36
C ASN A 129 -12.28 2.82 9.84
N ILE A 130 -11.55 3.72 9.16
CA ILE A 130 -10.19 4.08 9.55
C ILE A 130 -10.30 5.09 10.69
N ASN A 131 -10.00 4.66 11.91
CA ASN A 131 -9.95 5.50 13.11
C ASN A 131 -8.51 5.66 13.58
N GLY A 132 -8.07 6.88 13.87
CA GLY A 132 -6.71 7.15 14.34
C GLY A 132 -6.67 8.21 15.44
N LYS A 133 -5.47 8.52 15.92
CA LYS A 133 -5.27 9.56 16.94
C LYS A 133 -5.54 10.94 16.32
N LYS A 134 -6.46 11.71 16.93
CA LYS A 134 -6.73 13.09 16.55
C LYS A 134 -5.51 13.95 16.90
N ARG A 135 -4.90 14.63 15.92
CA ARG A 135 -3.89 15.66 16.21
C ARG A 135 -4.60 16.97 16.45
N GLU A 136 -4.30 17.61 17.58
CA GLU A 136 -4.59 19.02 17.74
C GLU A 136 -3.75 19.81 16.70
N PRO A 137 -4.34 20.78 15.99
CA PRO A 137 -3.57 21.66 15.12
C PRO A 137 -2.50 22.37 15.94
N ILE A 138 -1.23 22.26 15.55
CA ILE A 138 -0.18 23.07 16.15
C ILE A 138 -0.55 24.54 15.89
N PRO A 139 -0.83 25.35 16.92
CA PRO A 139 -1.21 26.74 16.70
C PRO A 139 -0.05 27.49 16.03
N ALA A 140 -0.39 28.30 15.02
CA ALA A 140 0.57 29.06 14.23
C ALA A 140 1.34 30.14 15.02
N SER A 141 1.05 30.32 16.31
CA SER A 141 1.69 31.30 17.19
C SER A 141 2.97 30.78 17.86
N ALA A 142 3.38 29.52 17.67
CA ALA A 142 4.57 28.95 18.31
C ALA A 142 5.90 29.19 17.56
N VAL A 143 6.01 30.28 16.79
CA VAL A 143 7.26 30.63 16.07
C VAL A 143 8.00 31.80 16.71
N ASP A 144 7.45 32.48 17.71
CA ASP A 144 8.17 33.53 18.43
C ASP A 144 7.89 33.47 19.94
N GLY A 145 8.96 33.31 20.72
CA GLY A 145 9.01 33.70 22.13
C GLY A 145 8.62 32.64 23.15
N ASP A 146 9.64 31.99 23.71
CA ASP A 146 9.80 31.67 25.13
C ASP A 146 8.56 31.90 26.02
N THR A 147 7.78 30.84 26.26
CA THR A 147 6.94 30.71 27.45
C THR A 147 6.84 29.24 27.84
N ASP A 148 7.36 28.92 29.02
CA ASP A 148 7.03 27.75 29.82
C ASP A 148 5.51 27.61 29.92
N VAL A 149 4.95 26.67 29.15
CA VAL A 149 3.56 26.24 29.32
C VAL A 149 3.59 24.81 29.85
N ASP A 150 3.37 24.69 31.16
CA ASP A 150 2.91 23.47 31.82
C ASP A 150 1.58 23.06 31.17
N SER A 151 1.67 22.34 30.06
CA SER A 151 0.52 21.67 29.48
C SER A 151 0.39 20.35 30.19
N ASP A 152 -0.48 20.32 31.21
CA ASP A 152 -0.99 19.13 31.88
C ASP A 152 -1.45 18.14 30.80
N SER A 153 -0.52 17.27 30.40
CA SER A 153 -0.79 16.15 29.52
C SER A 153 -1.63 15.20 30.34
N SER A 154 -2.96 15.33 30.28
CA SER A 154 -3.84 14.23 30.64
C SER A 154 -3.49 13.11 29.67
N SER A 155 -2.53 12.29 30.09
CA SER A 155 -2.22 11.00 29.52
C SER A 155 -3.47 10.19 29.71
N ASP A 156 -4.40 10.32 28.78
CA ASP A 156 -5.48 9.36 28.61
C ASP A 156 -4.80 8.13 27.99
N GLU A 157 -4.04 7.43 28.83
CA GLU A 157 -3.71 6.02 28.71
C GLU A 157 -4.98 5.19 28.92
N GLU A 158 -6.06 5.58 28.25
CA GLU A 158 -7.01 4.60 27.80
C GLU A 158 -6.27 3.86 26.69
N ASP A 159 -5.65 2.74 27.09
CA ASP A 159 -5.63 1.55 26.25
C ASP A 159 -7.07 1.37 25.77
N GLU A 160 -7.46 2.08 24.70
CA GLU A 160 -8.70 1.82 23.99
C GLU A 160 -8.55 0.38 23.55
N GLU A 161 -9.10 -0.55 24.33
CA GLU A 161 -9.42 -1.89 23.89
C GLU A 161 -10.03 -1.68 22.51
N ILE A 162 -9.31 -2.11 21.47
CA ILE A 162 -9.72 -1.92 20.09
C ILE A 162 -11.05 -2.67 19.97
N ASN A 163 -12.15 -1.96 20.22
CA ASN A 163 -13.49 -2.46 20.06
C ASN A 163 -13.54 -3.04 18.65
N GLU A 164 -14.10 -4.25 18.49
CA GLU A 164 -14.13 -4.86 17.16
C GLU A 164 -14.81 -3.95 16.12
N ASP A 165 -15.72 -3.11 16.60
CA ASP A 165 -16.45 -2.09 15.86
C ASP A 165 -15.58 -0.92 15.35
N THR A 166 -14.35 -0.71 15.86
CA THR A 166 -13.43 0.35 15.39
C THR A 166 -12.35 -0.17 14.44
N LYS A 167 -12.34 -1.49 14.16
CA LYS A 167 -11.38 -2.10 13.22
C LYS A 167 -11.69 -1.64 11.78
N PRO A 168 -10.65 -1.32 10.98
CA PRO A 168 -10.84 -0.99 9.58
C PRO A 168 -11.33 -2.21 8.81
N ILE A 169 -12.17 -1.95 7.82
CA ILE A 169 -12.73 -2.99 6.96
C ILE A 169 -12.17 -2.80 5.56
N LEU A 170 -11.53 -3.84 5.03
CA LEU A 170 -11.05 -3.88 3.65
C LEU A 170 -12.07 -4.65 2.80
N HIS A 171 -12.60 -3.99 1.78
CA HIS A 171 -13.33 -4.63 0.70
C HIS A 171 -12.46 -4.68 -0.55
N LEU A 172 -12.45 -5.80 -1.25
CA LEU A 172 -11.59 -6.03 -2.40
C LEU A 172 -12.35 -6.71 -3.54
N LYS A 173 -12.30 -6.10 -4.73
CA LYS A 173 -12.73 -6.73 -5.98
C LYS A 173 -11.51 -6.96 -6.86
N LYS A 174 -11.41 -8.13 -7.47
CA LYS A 174 -10.27 -8.53 -8.31
C LYS A 174 -10.69 -8.55 -9.77
N VAL A 175 -9.99 -7.83 -10.63
CA VAL A 175 -10.23 -7.80 -12.08
C VAL A 175 -9.06 -8.46 -12.81
N ALA A 176 -9.29 -9.55 -13.54
CA ALA A 176 -8.25 -10.28 -14.23
C ALA A 176 -7.42 -9.38 -15.15
N HIS A 177 -6.10 -9.50 -15.07
CA HIS A 177 -5.15 -8.77 -15.90
C HIS A 177 -4.23 -9.75 -16.64
N ALA A 178 -3.96 -9.47 -17.91
CA ALA A 178 -3.05 -10.30 -18.70
C ALA A 178 -1.60 -9.87 -18.45
N GLY A 179 -0.85 -10.71 -17.73
CA GLY A 179 0.52 -10.40 -17.34
C GLY A 179 0.60 -9.51 -16.10
N CYS A 180 1.81 -9.22 -15.65
CA CYS A 180 2.05 -8.41 -14.45
C CYS A 180 1.61 -6.96 -14.67
N VAL A 181 1.25 -6.26 -13.59
CA VAL A 181 0.88 -4.84 -13.65
C VAL A 181 2.02 -4.00 -13.06
N ASN A 182 2.92 -3.54 -13.93
CA ASN A 182 4.10 -2.77 -13.57
C ASN A 182 3.74 -1.37 -13.05
N ARG A 183 2.79 -0.71 -13.70
CA ARG A 183 2.20 0.55 -13.22
C ARG A 183 0.70 0.59 -13.44
N ILE A 184 -0.03 1.10 -12.44
CA ILE A 184 -1.43 1.52 -12.54
C ILE A 184 -1.57 2.99 -12.15
N ARG A 185 -2.44 3.73 -12.87
CA ARG A 185 -2.80 5.12 -12.55
C ARG A 185 -4.28 5.39 -12.78
N SER A 186 -4.95 5.96 -11.79
CA SER A 186 -6.32 6.45 -11.88
C SER A 186 -6.35 7.86 -12.51
N MET A 187 -7.33 8.12 -13.38
CA MET A 187 -7.46 9.42 -14.03
C MET A 187 -7.99 10.46 -13.04
N THR A 188 -7.33 11.62 -12.98
CA THR A 188 -7.68 12.71 -12.07
C THR A 188 -9.12 13.21 -12.21
N GLN A 189 -9.62 13.36 -13.44
CA GLN A 189 -10.94 13.92 -13.73
C GLN A 189 -12.06 12.86 -13.71
N LYS A 190 -11.72 11.58 -13.98
CA LYS A 190 -12.65 10.45 -13.95
C LYS A 190 -12.00 9.27 -13.22
N PRO A 191 -12.04 9.24 -11.88
CA PRO A 191 -11.25 8.30 -11.08
C PRO A 191 -11.57 6.81 -11.29
N HIS A 192 -12.75 6.50 -11.84
CA HIS A 192 -13.13 5.14 -12.25
C HIS A 192 -12.36 4.64 -13.48
N ILE A 193 -11.76 5.54 -14.27
CA ILE A 193 -10.92 5.16 -15.40
C ILE A 193 -9.49 5.00 -14.94
N CYS A 194 -8.93 3.81 -15.13
CA CYS A 194 -7.55 3.49 -14.78
C CYS A 194 -6.76 3.06 -16.01
N ALA A 195 -5.48 3.45 -16.07
CA ALA A 195 -4.54 2.93 -17.05
C ALA A 195 -3.56 1.98 -16.38
N THR A 196 -3.25 0.86 -17.04
CA THR A 196 -2.19 -0.06 -16.65
C THR A 196 -1.13 -0.17 -17.72
N TRP A 197 0.12 -0.41 -17.31
CA TRP A 197 1.18 -0.91 -18.18
C TRP A 197 1.72 -2.18 -17.56
N GLY A 198 1.71 -3.26 -18.34
CA GLY A 198 2.23 -4.56 -17.93
C GLY A 198 3.52 -4.99 -18.63
N ASP A 199 4.01 -6.14 -18.20
CA ASP A 199 5.15 -6.86 -18.77
C ASP A 199 4.96 -7.25 -20.25
N THR A 200 3.72 -7.36 -20.70
CA THR A 200 3.35 -7.59 -22.11
C THR A 200 3.67 -6.43 -23.05
N GLY A 201 4.13 -5.28 -22.53
CA GLY A 201 4.37 -4.06 -23.31
C GLY A 201 3.09 -3.32 -23.72
N HIS A 202 1.92 -3.80 -23.31
CA HIS A 202 0.65 -3.14 -23.60
C HIS A 202 0.28 -2.12 -22.53
N VAL A 203 -0.22 -0.96 -22.99
CA VAL A 203 -0.89 0.02 -22.14
C VAL A 203 -2.39 -0.17 -22.29
N GLN A 204 -3.08 -0.49 -21.21
CA GLN A 204 -4.50 -0.82 -21.21
C GLN A 204 -5.28 0.20 -20.40
N VAL A 205 -6.47 0.57 -20.86
CA VAL A 205 -7.38 1.49 -20.17
C VAL A 205 -8.63 0.73 -19.75
N TRP A 206 -9.02 0.88 -18.49
CA TRP A 206 -10.05 0.11 -17.82
C TRP A 206 -11.15 1.04 -17.29
N ASP A 207 -12.40 0.62 -17.43
CA ASP A 207 -13.53 1.23 -16.73
C ASP A 207 -13.87 0.40 -15.51
N LEU A 208 -13.54 0.91 -14.33
CA LEU A 208 -13.75 0.21 -13.07
C LEU A 208 -15.00 0.71 -12.32
N SER A 209 -15.89 1.46 -12.99
CA SER A 209 -17.08 2.07 -12.38
C SER A 209 -17.97 1.06 -11.67
N SER A 210 -18.24 -0.09 -12.31
CA SER A 210 -19.11 -1.13 -11.74
C SER A 210 -18.55 -1.70 -10.44
N PHE A 211 -17.24 -1.92 -10.38
CA PHE A 211 -16.54 -2.44 -9.21
C PHE A 211 -16.50 -1.40 -8.07
N LEU A 212 -16.22 -0.13 -8.41
CA LEU A 212 -16.21 0.95 -7.42
C LEU A 212 -17.59 1.23 -6.85
N ASN A 213 -18.64 1.21 -7.68
CA ASN A 213 -20.02 1.39 -7.21
C ASN A 213 -20.46 0.23 -6.32
N SER A 214 -20.13 -1.01 -6.70
CA SER A 214 -20.37 -2.19 -5.87
C SER A 214 -19.64 -2.07 -4.51
N LEU A 215 -18.40 -1.56 -4.49
CA LEU A 215 -17.66 -1.28 -3.26
C LEU A 215 -18.27 -0.14 -2.42
N ALA A 216 -18.86 0.87 -3.07
CA ALA A 216 -19.53 1.96 -2.37
C ALA A 216 -20.79 1.49 -1.63
N GLU A 217 -21.60 0.65 -2.29
CA GLU A 217 -22.85 0.10 -1.76
C GLU A 217 -22.64 -1.02 -0.72
N SER A 218 -21.48 -1.68 -0.74
CA SER A 218 -21.19 -2.75 0.22
C SER A 218 -20.87 -2.21 1.62
N GLY A 219 -21.64 -2.71 2.60
CA GLY A 219 -21.25 -2.77 4.02
C GLY A 219 -20.29 -3.95 4.27
N ALA A 220 -20.12 -4.39 5.53
CA ALA A 220 -19.23 -5.51 5.89
C ALA A 220 -19.42 -6.72 4.94
N SER A 221 -18.42 -7.03 4.11
CA SER A 221 -18.56 -8.01 3.03
C SER A 221 -18.51 -9.44 3.56
N ALA A 222 -19.28 -10.32 2.91
CA ALA A 222 -19.15 -11.75 3.13
C ALA A 222 -17.83 -12.24 2.48
N PRO A 223 -16.98 -12.99 3.19
CA PRO A 223 -15.62 -13.34 2.76
C PRO A 223 -15.51 -14.17 1.48
N LYS A 224 -16.63 -14.67 0.93
CA LYS A 224 -16.65 -15.51 -0.27
C LYS A 224 -16.61 -14.72 -1.59
N GLU A 225 -16.94 -13.44 -1.58
CA GLU A 225 -17.01 -12.64 -2.81
C GLU A 225 -15.64 -12.06 -3.20
N ASP A 226 -14.78 -11.79 -2.22
CA ASP A 226 -13.49 -11.12 -2.41
C ASP A 226 -12.43 -12.02 -3.11
N ASP A 227 -12.69 -13.32 -3.20
CA ASP A 227 -11.82 -14.29 -3.88
C ASP A 227 -12.15 -14.50 -5.37
N ILE A 228 -13.27 -13.96 -5.83
CA ILE A 228 -13.65 -14.08 -7.24
C ILE A 228 -12.80 -13.11 -8.08
N ILE A 229 -12.09 -13.65 -9.07
CA ILE A 229 -11.40 -12.86 -10.09
C ILE A 229 -12.35 -12.65 -11.26
N HIS A 230 -12.85 -11.43 -11.40
CA HIS A 230 -13.77 -11.05 -12.45
C HIS A 230 -13.05 -10.88 -13.79
N LYS A 231 -13.59 -11.47 -14.85
CA LYS A 231 -13.16 -11.19 -16.22
C LYS A 231 -13.83 -9.90 -16.68
N HIS A 232 -13.03 -8.88 -16.92
CA HIS A 232 -13.46 -7.62 -17.51
C HIS A 232 -12.52 -7.31 -18.68
N LEU A 233 -13.06 -6.76 -19.77
CA LEU A 233 -12.23 -6.41 -20.92
C LEU A 233 -11.77 -4.95 -20.80
N PRO A 234 -10.51 -4.64 -21.15
CA PRO A 234 -10.07 -3.27 -21.20
C PRO A 234 -10.86 -2.51 -22.27
N MET A 235 -11.21 -1.25 -21.99
CA MET A 235 -11.86 -0.36 -22.96
C MET A 235 -10.96 -0.13 -24.17
N LYS A 236 -9.66 0.02 -23.92
CA LYS A 236 -8.65 0.31 -24.94
C LYS A 236 -7.35 -0.40 -24.62
N VAL A 237 -6.67 -0.85 -25.68
CA VAL A 237 -5.35 -1.48 -25.60
C VAL A 237 -4.45 -0.77 -26.61
N PHE A 238 -3.32 -0.27 -26.13
CA PHE A 238 -2.27 0.29 -26.96
C PHE A 238 -1.07 -0.64 -26.96
N SER A 239 -0.69 -1.10 -28.15
CA SER A 239 0.40 -2.04 -28.40
C SER A 239 1.56 -1.41 -29.18
N GLY A 240 1.71 -0.09 -29.13
CA GLY A 240 2.80 0.60 -29.85
C GLY A 240 4.17 0.48 -29.20
N HIS A 241 4.24 0.07 -27.94
CA HIS A 241 5.51 -0.20 -27.25
C HIS A 241 5.94 -1.65 -27.51
N LYS A 242 7.26 -1.85 -27.68
CA LYS A 242 7.84 -3.17 -27.97
C LYS A 242 8.22 -3.96 -26.72
N ASP A 243 8.47 -3.26 -25.61
CA ASP A 243 8.89 -3.83 -24.34
C ASP A 243 7.98 -3.34 -23.20
N GLU A 244 8.13 -3.99 -22.05
CA GLU A 244 7.51 -3.56 -20.79
C GLU A 244 7.91 -2.15 -20.40
N GLY A 245 7.01 -1.44 -19.70
CA GLY A 245 7.31 -0.10 -19.22
C GLY A 245 6.67 0.19 -17.87
N TYR A 246 7.19 1.24 -17.25
CA TYR A 246 6.74 1.71 -15.94
C TYR A 246 6.24 3.14 -15.98
N ALA A 247 6.55 3.94 -17.00
CA ALA A 247 6.23 5.36 -17.01
C ALA A 247 4.89 5.61 -17.72
N ILE A 248 3.79 5.59 -16.96
CA ILE A 248 2.50 6.15 -17.39
C ILE A 248 2.05 7.26 -16.45
N ASP A 249 1.39 8.28 -17.02
CA ASP A 249 0.67 9.28 -16.25
C ASP A 249 -0.45 9.96 -17.05
N TRP A 250 -1.49 10.40 -16.34
CA TRP A 250 -2.62 11.12 -16.93
C TRP A 250 -2.35 12.63 -16.95
N SER A 251 -2.82 13.32 -17.99
CA SER A 251 -2.80 14.78 -17.99
C SER A 251 -3.78 15.33 -16.94
N PRO A 252 -3.36 16.20 -16.02
CA PRO A 252 -4.26 16.82 -15.07
C PRO A 252 -5.18 17.88 -15.73
N LEU A 253 -4.77 18.42 -16.88
CA LEU A 253 -5.47 19.52 -17.56
C LEU A 253 -6.40 19.03 -18.68
N VAL A 254 -6.02 17.95 -19.38
CA VAL A 254 -6.78 17.45 -20.53
C VAL A 254 -7.32 16.06 -20.22
N THR A 255 -8.63 15.99 -20.01
CA THR A 255 -9.33 14.74 -19.71
C THR A 255 -9.08 13.68 -20.80
N GLY A 256 -8.68 12.48 -20.37
CA GLY A 256 -8.43 11.36 -21.26
C GLY A 256 -7.09 11.40 -22.00
N ARG A 257 -6.24 12.40 -21.78
CA ARG A 257 -4.88 12.42 -22.34
C ARG A 257 -3.95 11.62 -21.43
N LEU A 258 -3.41 10.52 -21.95
CA LEU A 258 -2.45 9.67 -21.26
C LEU A 258 -1.09 9.79 -21.93
N VAL A 259 -0.03 9.86 -21.13
CA VAL A 259 1.35 9.72 -21.58
C VAL A 259 1.85 8.35 -21.16
N SER A 260 2.55 7.67 -22.07
CA SER A 260 3.32 6.46 -21.76
C SER A 260 4.70 6.57 -22.39
N GLY A 261 5.75 6.26 -21.64
CA GLY A 261 7.15 6.37 -22.06
C GLY A 261 7.96 5.09 -21.84
N LEU A 262 8.61 4.63 -22.90
CA LEU A 262 9.67 3.62 -22.87
C LEU A 262 10.97 4.30 -23.35
N TYR A 263 12.16 3.80 -22.99
CA TYR A 263 13.46 4.31 -23.49
C TYR A 263 13.38 4.77 -24.97
N ARG A 264 13.41 6.10 -25.19
CA ARG A 264 13.31 6.83 -26.48
C ARG A 264 11.92 6.95 -27.15
N ILE A 265 10.87 6.33 -26.64
CA ILE A 265 9.53 6.41 -27.24
C ILE A 265 8.57 7.03 -26.25
N LEU A 266 8.05 8.22 -26.58
CA LEU A 266 6.96 8.87 -25.86
C LEU A 266 5.67 8.74 -26.68
N SER A 267 4.62 8.18 -26.09
CA SER A 267 3.29 8.10 -26.71
C SER A 267 2.28 8.92 -25.93
N ILE A 268 1.59 9.82 -26.63
CA ILE A 268 0.43 10.56 -26.12
C ILE A 268 -0.82 9.94 -26.74
N SER A 269 -1.77 9.56 -25.88
CA SER A 269 -3.01 8.88 -26.27
C SER A 269 -4.23 9.68 -25.83
N GLN A 270 -5.21 9.87 -26.72
CA GLN A 270 -6.55 10.38 -26.35
C GLN A 270 -7.50 9.19 -26.11
N CYS A 271 -7.68 8.83 -24.84
CA CYS A 271 -8.33 7.59 -24.43
C CYS A 271 -9.87 7.67 -24.37
N LEU A 272 -10.49 8.86 -24.39
CA LEU A 272 -11.95 9.01 -24.23
C LEU A 272 -12.72 9.40 -25.51
N SER A 273 -12.03 9.62 -26.64
CA SER A 273 -12.70 9.88 -27.93
C SER A 273 -13.02 8.58 -28.67
N SER A 274 -14.09 8.56 -29.48
CA SER A 274 -14.43 7.45 -30.38
C SER A 274 -13.37 7.23 -31.47
N ALA A 275 -12.65 8.28 -31.88
CA ALA A 275 -11.46 8.18 -32.72
C ALA A 275 -10.21 8.26 -31.83
N MET A 276 -9.43 7.17 -31.78
CA MET A 276 -8.19 7.13 -31.01
C MET A 276 -7.08 7.80 -31.79
N MET A 277 -6.46 8.83 -31.19
CA MET A 277 -5.27 9.45 -31.75
C MET A 277 -4.10 9.11 -30.84
N PHE A 278 -3.15 8.35 -31.39
CA PHE A 278 -1.84 8.10 -30.79
C PHE A 278 -0.84 8.98 -31.50
N LYS A 279 -0.10 9.77 -30.73
CA LYS A 279 1.05 10.49 -31.25
C LYS A 279 2.30 9.93 -30.60
N ILE A 280 3.07 9.20 -31.39
CA ILE A 280 4.34 8.61 -30.99
C ILE A 280 5.45 9.58 -31.39
N PHE A 281 6.31 9.93 -30.44
CA PHE A 281 7.50 10.74 -30.65
C PHE A 281 8.73 9.83 -30.53
N PRO A 282 9.67 9.89 -31.51
CA PRO A 282 10.93 9.16 -31.48
C PRO A 282 12.01 9.79 -30.58
#